data_AF-E3MMX2-F1
#
_entry.id   AF-E3MMX2-F1
#
_cell.length_a   1.000
_cell.length_b   1.000
_cell.length_c   1.000
_cell.angle_alpha   90.00
_cell.angle_beta   90.00
_cell.angle_gamma   90.00
#
_symmetry.space_group_name_H-M   'P 1'
#
loop_
_entity.id
_entity.type
_entity.pdbx_description
1 polymer ?
#
loop_
_entity_poly.entity_id
_entity_poly.type
_entity_poly.pdbx_seq_one_letter_code
_entity_poly.pdbx_strand_id
1 'polypeptide(L)'
;MLFLVGNSTNNIKLCFPIYILQEFKLLTFPWILLVIIELILYLLTLFFAVKCAFIIMKVRAFHKNLSSLALVLILQYAEPLIAKVISWPYETGFWTLKGSPNISFSNTTIRQWWTEKETEMIQITDFSLNFYFFISGFLKLHYAISMSNILLVVAIERSLACYFLNDYEKNHDSG
;
A
#
# COMPACT_ATOMS: atom_id res chain seq x y z
N MET A 1 0.26 -10.90 -7.43
CA MET A 1 -0.62 -11.63 -8.35
C MET A 1 -0.98 -10.76 -9.54
N LEU A 2 -1.04 -11.37 -10.72
CA LEU A 2 -1.43 -10.72 -11.96
C LEU A 2 -2.89 -11.05 -12.27
N PHE A 3 -3.68 -10.02 -12.49
CA PHE A 3 -5.07 -10.10 -12.88
C PHE A 3 -5.23 -9.69 -14.33
N LEU A 4 -6.05 -10.45 -15.05
CA LEU A 4 -6.52 -10.08 -16.37
C LEU A 4 -7.95 -9.58 -16.22
N VAL A 5 -8.13 -8.27 -16.42
CA VAL A 5 -9.41 -7.58 -16.24
C VAL A 5 -9.91 -7.12 -17.60
N GLY A 6 -11.08 -7.59 -17.99
CA GLY A 6 -11.73 -7.17 -19.24
C GLY A 6 -12.56 -8.27 -19.87
N ASN A 7 -13.55 -7.86 -20.66
CA ASN A 7 -14.18 -8.72 -21.64
C ASN A 7 -13.20 -8.92 -22.81
N SER A 8 -13.27 -10.06 -23.48
CA SER A 8 -12.35 -10.66 -24.49
C SER A 8 -11.63 -9.72 -25.49
N THR A 9 -12.07 -8.46 -25.64
CA THR A 9 -11.54 -7.46 -26.56
C THR A 9 -10.66 -6.38 -25.92
N ASN A 10 -10.79 -6.10 -24.61
CA ASN A 10 -9.97 -5.10 -23.89
C ASN A 10 -9.35 -5.72 -22.63
N ASN A 11 -8.39 -6.63 -22.82
CA ASN A 11 -7.69 -7.31 -21.73
C ASN A 11 -6.65 -6.38 -21.09
N ILE A 12 -6.96 -5.81 -19.93
CA ILE A 12 -6.02 -5.01 -19.14
C ILE A 12 -5.32 -5.93 -18.13
N LYS A 13 -3.98 -5.92 -18.14
CA LYS A 13 -3.16 -6.66 -17.18
C LYS A 13 -2.86 -5.76 -15.98
N LEU A 14 -3.37 -6.12 -14.81
CA LEU A 14 -3.13 -5.41 -13.55
C LEU A 14 -2.27 -6.27 -12.62
N CYS A 15 -1.19 -5.70 -12.10
CA CYS A 15 -0.34 -6.35 -11.12
C CYS A 15 -0.64 -5.80 -9.73
N PHE A 16 -1.00 -6.67 -8.79
CA PHE A 16 -1.21 -6.29 -7.39
C PHE A 16 -0.34 -7.11 -6.44
N PRO A 17 0.16 -6.52 -5.36
CA PRO A 17 0.94 -7.21 -4.33
C PRO A 17 0.03 -7.97 -3.35
N ILE A 18 -0.89 -8.77 -3.88
CA ILE A 18 -1.73 -9.71 -3.13
C ILE A 18 -1.39 -11.09 -3.69
N TYR A 19 -1.16 -12.08 -2.83
CA TYR A 19 -0.57 -13.36 -3.24
C TYR A 19 -1.45 -14.58 -2.94
N ILE A 20 -2.42 -14.38 -2.06
CA ILE A 20 -3.31 -15.42 -1.56
C ILE A 20 -4.72 -14.83 -1.53
N LEU A 21 -5.68 -15.56 -2.08
CA LEU A 21 -7.11 -15.30 -1.93
C LEU A 21 -7.83 -16.57 -1.49
N GLN A 22 -8.96 -16.38 -0.80
CA GLN A 22 -9.87 -17.47 -0.43
C GLN A 22 -9.20 -18.56 0.42
N GLU A 23 -8.35 -18.17 1.37
CA GLU A 23 -7.72 -19.11 2.29
C GLU A 23 -8.51 -19.24 3.60
N PHE A 24 -9.45 -20.20 3.61
CA PHE A 24 -10.25 -20.54 4.80
C PHE A 24 -9.40 -20.99 5.99
N LYS A 25 -8.17 -21.46 5.75
CA LYS A 25 -7.22 -21.85 6.80
C LYS A 25 -6.85 -20.67 7.71
N LEU A 26 -6.93 -19.42 7.23
CA LEU A 26 -6.69 -18.22 8.03
C LEU A 26 -7.67 -18.06 9.20
N LEU A 27 -8.87 -18.65 9.11
CA LEU A 27 -9.87 -18.62 10.17
C LEU A 27 -9.63 -19.69 11.25
N THR A 28 -8.77 -20.65 10.98
CA THR A 28 -8.45 -21.73 11.93
C THR A 28 -7.35 -21.30 12.91
N PHE A 29 -7.40 -21.85 14.12
CA PHE A 29 -6.30 -21.71 15.07
C PHE A 29 -5.08 -22.49 14.55
N PRO A 30 -3.85 -21.95 14.54
CA PRO A 30 -3.37 -20.71 15.19
C PRO A 30 -3.30 -19.47 14.27
N TRP A 31 -3.69 -19.58 12.99
CA TRP A 31 -3.51 -18.51 12.00
C TRP A 31 -4.33 -17.26 12.30
N ILE A 32 -5.54 -17.43 12.83
CA ILE A 32 -6.39 -16.31 13.25
C ILE A 32 -5.72 -15.46 14.34
N LEU A 33 -4.95 -16.08 15.24
CA LEU A 33 -4.18 -15.37 16.26
C LEU A 33 -3.10 -14.50 15.63
N LEU A 34 -2.39 -15.01 14.61
CA LEU A 34 -1.38 -14.24 13.88
C LEU A 34 -1.98 -13.02 13.18
N VAL A 35 -3.16 -13.16 12.57
CA VAL A 35 -3.86 -12.04 11.92
C VAL A 35 -4.27 -10.98 12.94
N ILE A 36 -4.73 -11.37 14.13
CA ILE A 36 -5.08 -10.43 15.21
C ILE A 36 -3.83 -9.71 15.73
N ILE A 37 -2.72 -10.44 15.94
CA ILE A 37 -1.45 -9.84 16.35
C ILE A 37 -0.94 -8.85 15.29
N GLU A 38 -1.01 -9.21 14.01
CA GLU A 38 -0.67 -8.33 12.89
C GLU A 38 -1.49 -7.03 12.95
N LEU A 39 -2.82 -7.13 13.15
CA LEU A 39 -3.69 -5.97 13.27
C LEU A 39 -3.33 -5.08 14.47
N ILE A 40 -3.00 -5.67 15.62
CA ILE A 40 -2.57 -4.93 16.81
C ILE A 40 -1.26 -4.19 16.54
N LEU A 41 -0.29 -4.82 15.89
CA LEU A 41 0.97 -4.19 15.50
C LEU A 41 0.74 -3.01 14.54
N TYR A 42 -0.18 -3.14 13.58
CA TYR A 42 -0.58 -2.04 12.70
C TYR A 42 -1.21 -0.87 13.47
N LEU A 43 -2.05 -1.13 14.48
CA LEU A 43 -2.64 -0.08 15.30
C LEU A 43 -1.60 0.62 16.19
N LEU A 44 -0.69 -0.14 16.79
CA LEU A 44 0.41 0.40 17.59
C LEU A 44 1.33 1.28 16.76
N THR A 45 1.73 0.82 15.58
CA THR A 45 2.59 1.60 14.66
C THR A 45 1.90 2.89 14.21
N LEU A 46 0.60 2.85 13.89
CA LEU A 46 -0.15 4.06 13.56
C LEU A 46 -0.20 5.04 14.75
N PHE A 47 -0.43 4.54 15.97
CA PHE A 47 -0.42 5.37 17.18
C PHE A 47 0.93 6.09 17.38
N PHE A 48 2.04 5.36 17.27
CA PHE A 48 3.38 5.95 17.38
C PHE A 48 3.65 6.94 16.23
N ALA A 49 3.23 6.63 15.00
CA ALA A 49 3.39 7.53 13.86
C ALA A 49 2.66 8.86 14.09
N VAL A 50 1.41 8.84 14.57
CA VAL A 50 0.65 10.06 14.90
C VAL A 50 1.33 10.86 16.03
N LYS A 51 1.86 10.19 17.06
CA LYS A 51 2.61 10.86 18.13
C LYS A 51 3.89 11.52 17.60
N CYS A 52 4.62 10.85 16.71
CA CYS A 52 5.77 11.43 16.03
C CYS A 52 5.37 12.68 15.22
N ALA A 53 4.25 12.64 14.49
CA ALA A 53 3.72 13.80 13.76
C ALA A 53 3.52 14.99 14.67
N PHE A 54 2.84 14.75 15.80
CA PHE A 54 2.52 15.79 16.78
C PHE A 54 3.78 16.44 17.35
N ILE A 55 4.83 15.65 17.64
CA ILE A 55 6.10 16.16 18.13
C ILE A 55 6.80 17.00 17.05
N ILE A 56 6.90 16.49 15.81
CA ILE A 56 7.58 17.19 14.70
C ILE A 56 6.90 18.54 14.40
N MET A 57 5.58 18.61 14.46
CA MET A 57 4.83 19.85 14.26
C MET A 57 5.02 20.86 15.39
N LYS A 58 5.25 20.39 16.63
CA LYS A 58 5.43 21.25 17.81
C LYS A 58 6.86 21.77 17.95
N VAL A 59 7.84 21.02 17.47
CA VAL A 59 9.26 21.38 17.57
C VAL A 59 9.61 22.45 16.52
N ARG A 60 9.94 23.66 17.00
CA ARG A 60 10.31 24.82 16.16
C ARG A 60 11.67 24.70 15.45
N ALA A 61 12.44 23.65 15.71
CA ALA A 61 13.77 23.44 15.14
C ALA A 61 13.75 22.99 13.67
N PHE A 62 12.61 22.49 13.17
CA PHE A 62 12.50 22.02 11.79
C PHE A 62 11.97 23.11 10.86
N HIS A 63 12.56 23.19 9.66
CA HIS A 63 12.00 24.01 8.58
C HIS A 63 10.62 23.48 8.19
N LYS A 64 9.73 24.41 7.79
CA LYS A 64 8.35 24.10 7.40
C LYS A 64 8.28 23.01 6.30
N ASN A 65 9.25 22.98 5.39
CA ASN A 65 9.31 21.98 4.31
C ASN A 65 9.50 20.56 4.85
N LEU A 66 10.48 20.36 5.73
CA LEU A 66 10.72 19.06 6.37
C LEU A 66 9.54 18.62 7.24
N SER A 67 8.92 19.54 7.99
CA SER A 67 7.72 19.23 8.78
C SER A 67 6.54 18.79 7.90
N SER A 68 6.35 19.43 6.74
CA SER A 68 5.35 19.00 5.75
C SER A 68 5.64 17.62 5.18
N LEU A 69 6.90 17.33 4.87
CA LEU A 69 7.31 16.02 4.36
C LEU A 69 7.08 14.91 5.39
N ALA A 70 7.39 15.18 6.65
CA ALA A 70 7.13 14.25 7.75
C ALA A 70 5.62 13.97 7.92
N LEU A 71 4.75 14.96 7.71
CA LEU A 71 3.31 14.76 7.75
C LEU A 71 2.82 13.85 6.62
N VAL A 72 3.33 14.02 5.40
CA VAL A 72 3.03 13.14 4.26
C VAL A 72 3.47 11.70 4.53
N LEU A 73 4.67 11.51 5.09
CA LEU A 73 5.16 10.18 5.49
C LEU A 73 4.20 9.48 6.46
N ILE A 74 3.60 10.22 7.40
CA ILE A 74 2.73 9.65 8.41
C ILE A 74 1.35 9.31 7.84
N LEU A 75 0.84 10.11 6.90
CA LEU A 75 -0.36 9.76 6.13
C LEU A 75 -0.14 8.48 5.32
N GLN A 76 1.07 8.27 4.79
CA GLN A 76 1.44 7.05 4.09
C GLN A 76 1.25 5.80 4.96
N TYR A 77 1.55 5.85 6.26
CA TYR A 77 1.37 4.72 7.19
C TYR A 77 -0.11 4.32 7.42
N ALA A 78 -1.07 5.20 7.13
CA ALA A 78 -2.49 4.86 7.23
C ALA A 78 -3.00 4.02 6.04
N GLU A 79 -2.40 4.20 4.86
CA GLU A 79 -2.79 3.49 3.64
C GLU A 79 -2.71 1.96 3.73
N PRO A 80 -1.63 1.32 4.23
CA PRO A 80 -1.55 -0.13 4.30
C PRO A 80 -2.58 -0.71 5.29
N LEU A 81 -2.91 0.02 6.36
CA LEU A 81 -3.94 -0.38 7.32
C LEU A 81 -5.32 -0.39 6.65
N ILE A 82 -5.68 0.69 5.97
CA ILE A 82 -6.95 0.78 5.21
C ILE A 82 -7.00 -0.31 4.15
N ALA A 83 -5.92 -0.50 3.41
CA ALA A 83 -5.84 -1.53 2.39
C ALA A 83 -6.02 -2.94 2.96
N LYS A 84 -5.41 -3.24 4.11
CA LYS A 84 -5.53 -4.53 4.78
C LYS A 84 -6.96 -4.79 5.27
N VAL A 85 -7.62 -3.80 5.84
CA VAL A 85 -9.03 -3.92 6.28
C VAL A 85 -9.93 -4.24 5.08
N ILE A 86 -9.70 -3.58 3.94
CA ILE A 86 -10.49 -3.83 2.71
C ILE A 86 -10.16 -5.20 2.09
N SER A 87 -8.90 -5.64 2.07
CA SER A 87 -8.53 -6.94 1.47
C SER A 87 -8.83 -8.16 2.35
N TRP A 88 -8.90 -7.99 3.67
CA TRP A 88 -9.12 -9.08 4.62
C TRP A 88 -10.31 -10.01 4.28
N PRO A 89 -11.52 -9.52 3.94
CA PRO A 89 -12.63 -10.40 3.55
C PRO A 89 -12.35 -11.20 2.27
N TYR A 90 -11.52 -10.68 1.36
CA TYR A 90 -11.12 -11.38 0.14
C TYR A 90 -10.00 -12.41 0.39
N GLU A 91 -9.08 -12.12 1.33
CA GLU A 91 -7.99 -13.04 1.74
C GLU A 91 -8.55 -14.27 2.49
N THR A 92 -9.50 -14.05 3.40
CA THR A 92 -10.14 -15.11 4.22
C THR A 92 -11.17 -15.95 3.46
N GLY A 93 -11.65 -15.46 2.32
CA GLY A 93 -12.66 -16.14 1.51
C GLY A 93 -14.11 -15.86 1.91
N PHE A 94 -14.35 -14.90 2.81
CA PHE A 94 -15.72 -14.42 3.07
C PHE A 94 -16.34 -13.77 1.83
N TRP A 95 -15.55 -12.99 1.09
CA TRP A 95 -15.95 -12.41 -0.18
C TRP A 95 -15.17 -13.07 -1.32
N THR A 96 -15.91 -13.69 -2.23
CA THR A 96 -15.35 -14.24 -3.47
C THR A 96 -15.29 -13.15 -4.55
N LEU A 97 -14.32 -13.27 -5.46
CA LEU A 97 -14.24 -12.40 -6.62
C LEU A 97 -15.43 -12.69 -7.54
N LYS A 98 -16.31 -11.71 -7.72
CA LYS A 98 -17.49 -11.85 -8.58
C LYS A 98 -17.06 -11.77 -10.04
N GLY A 99 -17.59 -12.65 -10.90
CA GLY A 99 -17.26 -12.64 -12.32
C GLY A 99 -15.95 -13.34 -12.68
N SER A 100 -15.45 -14.25 -11.84
CA SER A 100 -14.42 -15.19 -12.28
C SER A 100 -15.10 -16.40 -12.92
N PRO A 101 -14.70 -16.87 -14.13
CA PRO A 101 -15.26 -18.09 -14.73
C PRO A 101 -14.99 -19.35 -13.88
N ASN A 102 -14.04 -19.27 -12.94
CA ASN A 102 -13.67 -20.29 -11.98
C ASN A 102 -14.57 -20.30 -10.73
N ILE A 103 -15.88 -20.04 -10.86
CA ILE A 103 -16.89 -20.15 -9.79
C ILE A 103 -16.99 -21.59 -9.23
N SER A 104 -16.49 -22.60 -9.96
CA SER A 104 -16.39 -24.00 -9.49
C SER A 104 -15.35 -24.23 -8.37
N PHE A 105 -14.50 -23.24 -8.07
CA PHE A 105 -13.43 -23.32 -7.09
C PHE A 105 -13.82 -22.73 -5.73
N SER A 106 -15.07 -22.90 -5.30
CA SER A 106 -15.59 -22.30 -4.05
C SER A 106 -14.84 -22.71 -2.77
N ASN A 107 -13.91 -23.67 -2.84
CA ASN A 107 -13.14 -24.20 -1.72
C ASN A 107 -11.62 -24.31 -1.96
N THR A 108 -11.07 -23.77 -3.05
CA THR A 108 -9.61 -23.86 -3.28
C THR A 108 -8.92 -22.54 -3.04
N THR A 109 -7.82 -22.60 -2.30
CA THR A 109 -6.96 -21.45 -2.07
C THR A 109 -6.32 -21.01 -3.37
N ILE A 110 -6.56 -19.76 -3.77
CA ILE A 110 -5.97 -19.22 -4.99
C ILE A 110 -4.64 -18.59 -4.59
N ARG A 111 -3.55 -19.22 -5.02
CA ARG A 111 -2.19 -18.74 -4.82
C ARG A 111 -1.53 -18.57 -6.17
N GLN A 112 -1.26 -17.32 -6.55
CA GLN A 112 -0.62 -17.03 -7.83
C GLN A 112 0.48 -15.99 -7.64
N TRP A 113 1.68 -16.38 -8.05
CA TRP A 113 2.84 -15.50 -8.13
C TRP A 113 2.91 -14.82 -9.51
N TRP A 114 4.10 -14.43 -9.96
CA TRP A 114 4.31 -14.01 -11.34
C TRP A 114 4.07 -15.17 -12.32
N THR A 115 3.26 -14.94 -13.36
CA THR A 115 3.08 -15.87 -14.48
C THR A 115 3.05 -15.08 -15.79
N GLU A 116 3.63 -15.63 -16.84
CA GLU A 116 3.66 -15.02 -18.17
C GLU A 116 2.48 -15.49 -19.04
N LYS A 117 1.86 -16.62 -18.70
CA LYS A 117 0.76 -17.21 -19.46
C LYS A 117 -0.57 -16.62 -19.04
N GLU A 118 -1.30 -16.05 -20.00
CA GLU A 118 -2.60 -15.41 -19.77
C GLU A 118 -3.68 -16.40 -19.31
N THR A 119 -3.56 -17.67 -19.67
CA THR A 119 -4.50 -18.74 -19.28
C THR A 119 -4.39 -19.11 -17.80
N GLU A 120 -3.23 -18.85 -17.17
CA GLU A 120 -2.98 -19.12 -15.75
C GLU A 120 -3.28 -17.90 -14.87
N MET A 121 -3.58 -16.74 -15.47
CA MET A 121 -3.95 -15.52 -14.74
C MET A 121 -5.40 -15.57 -14.28
N ILE A 122 -5.69 -14.96 -13.14
CA ILE A 122 -7.07 -14.81 -12.65
C ILE A 122 -7.79 -13.82 -13.55
N GLN A 123 -8.81 -14.33 -14.23
CA GLN A 123 -9.70 -13.57 -15.09
C GLN A 123 -10.83 -12.97 -14.27
N ILE A 124 -11.02 -11.66 -14.41
CA ILE A 124 -12.14 -10.92 -13.82
C ILE A 124 -12.94 -10.31 -14.97
N THR A 125 -14.20 -10.73 -15.12
CA THR A 125 -15.08 -10.25 -16.21
C THR A 125 -15.37 -8.76 -16.11
N ASP A 126 -15.62 -8.26 -14.89
CA ASP A 126 -16.01 -6.87 -14.64
C ASP A 126 -15.23 -6.22 -13.50
N PHE A 127 -14.57 -5.09 -13.82
CA PHE A 127 -13.85 -4.27 -12.84
C PHE A 127 -14.78 -3.70 -11.76
N SER A 128 -15.96 -3.21 -12.17
CA SER A 128 -16.91 -2.52 -11.30
C SER A 128 -17.42 -3.42 -10.15
N LEU A 129 -17.51 -4.72 -10.37
CA LEU A 129 -17.98 -5.67 -9.35
C LEU A 129 -16.97 -5.88 -8.22
N ASN A 130 -15.68 -5.66 -8.48
CA ASN A 130 -14.59 -5.89 -7.54
C ASN A 130 -13.83 -4.60 -7.22
N PHE A 131 -14.47 -3.44 -7.35
CA PHE A 131 -13.85 -2.12 -7.19
C PHE A 131 -13.09 -1.95 -5.85
N TYR A 132 -13.69 -2.38 -4.74
CA TYR A 132 -13.04 -2.31 -3.42
C TYR A 132 -11.73 -3.11 -3.35
N PHE A 133 -11.71 -4.28 -3.98
CA PHE A 133 -10.50 -5.09 -4.06
C PHE A 133 -9.39 -4.36 -4.84
N PHE A 134 -9.74 -3.72 -5.95
CA PHE A 134 -8.79 -2.93 -6.74
C PHE A 134 -8.27 -1.71 -6.00
N ILE A 135 -9.12 -1.02 -5.23
CA ILE A 135 -8.70 0.06 -4.33
C ILE A 135 -7.67 -0.45 -3.33
N SER A 136 -7.93 -1.57 -2.65
CA SER A 136 -6.98 -2.13 -1.70
C SER A 136 -5.64 -2.45 -2.37
N GLY A 137 -5.66 -3.08 -3.54
CA GLY A 137 -4.47 -3.38 -4.32
C GLY A 137 -3.68 -2.11 -4.69
N PHE A 138 -4.37 -1.06 -5.12
CA PHE A 138 -3.78 0.24 -5.45
C PHE A 138 -3.12 0.89 -4.23
N LEU A 139 -3.80 0.94 -3.07
CA LEU A 139 -3.24 1.52 -1.85
C LEU A 139 -1.96 0.78 -1.43
N LYS A 140 -1.93 -0.56 -1.51
CA LYS A 140 -0.72 -1.34 -1.18
C LYS A 140 0.44 -1.01 -2.13
N LEU A 141 0.16 -0.86 -3.43
CA LEU A 141 1.17 -0.53 -4.42
C LEU A 141 1.68 0.92 -4.25
N HIS A 142 0.77 1.86 -4.05
CA HIS A 142 1.07 3.27 -3.80
C HIS A 142 1.96 3.43 -2.56
N TYR A 143 1.59 2.75 -1.46
CA TYR A 143 2.41 2.68 -0.25
C TYR A 143 3.83 2.16 -0.50
N ALA A 144 3.96 1.04 -1.23
CA ALA A 144 5.26 0.44 -1.50
C ALA A 144 6.18 1.37 -2.30
N ILE A 145 5.65 2.00 -3.36
CA ILE A 145 6.40 2.93 -4.21
C ILE A 145 6.75 4.21 -3.43
N SER A 146 5.79 4.79 -2.71
CA SER A 146 6.01 6.00 -1.93
C SER A 146 7.09 5.80 -0.85
N MET A 147 6.98 4.71 -0.07
CA MET A 147 7.94 4.40 0.99
C MET A 147 9.34 4.09 0.45
N SER A 148 9.46 3.48 -0.73
CA SER A 148 10.79 3.28 -1.36
C SER A 148 11.48 4.58 -1.78
N ASN A 149 10.71 5.62 -2.12
CA ASN A 149 11.24 6.88 -2.64
C ASN A 149 11.39 7.97 -1.56
N ILE A 150 10.86 7.77 -0.35
CA ILE A 150 10.85 8.80 0.69
C ILE A 150 12.26 9.29 1.07
N LEU A 151 13.23 8.37 1.18
CA LEU A 151 14.61 8.71 1.53
C LEU A 151 15.27 9.57 0.45
N LEU A 152 14.96 9.29 -0.82
CA LEU A 152 15.45 10.08 -1.95
C LEU A 152 14.87 11.49 -1.91
N VAL A 153 13.58 11.63 -1.62
CA VAL A 153 12.93 12.96 -1.50
C VAL A 153 13.51 13.76 -0.33
N VAL A 154 13.72 13.12 0.84
CA VAL A 154 14.39 13.77 1.98
C VAL A 154 15.80 14.23 1.60
N ALA A 155 16.57 13.39 0.89
CA ALA A 155 17.93 13.74 0.49
C ALA A 155 17.97 14.94 -0.47
N ILE A 156 17.02 15.01 -1.41
CA ILE A 156 16.88 16.15 -2.33
C ILE A 156 16.48 17.43 -1.57
N GLU A 157 15.54 17.34 -0.63
CA GLU A 157 15.13 18.50 0.17
C GLU A 157 16.32 19.06 0.96
N ARG A 158 17.12 18.18 1.57
CA ARG A 158 18.30 18.57 2.34
C ARG A 158 19.42 19.13 1.48
N SER A 159 19.67 18.59 0.29
CA SER A 159 20.70 19.11 -0.61
C SER A 159 20.33 20.51 -1.13
N LEU A 160 19.06 20.73 -1.48
CA LEU A 160 18.56 22.04 -1.87
C LEU A 160 18.64 23.04 -0.73
N ALA A 161 18.27 22.65 0.50
CA ALA A 161 18.38 23.52 1.68
C ALA A 161 19.83 23.98 1.92
N CYS A 162 20.80 23.06 1.82
CA CYS A 162 22.22 23.41 1.95
C CYS A 162 22.71 24.31 0.80
N TYR A 163 22.26 24.06 -0.44
CA TYR A 163 22.62 24.88 -1.58
C TYR A 163 22.12 26.32 -1.43
N PHE A 164 20.85 26.49 -1.06
CA PHE A 164 20.28 27.82 -0.85
C PHE A 164 20.95 28.55 0.32
N LEU A 165 21.27 27.86 1.42
CA LEU A 165 21.97 28.47 2.55
C LEU A 165 23.33 29.06 2.13
N ASN A 166 24.13 28.31 1.37
CA ASN A 166 25.44 28.75 0.90
C ASN A 166 25.36 29.95 -0.07
N ASP A 167 24.30 30.02 -0.90
CA ASP A 167 24.09 31.16 -1.81
C ASP A 167 23.71 32.44 -1.06
N TYR A 168 22.91 32.33 0.02
CA TYR A 168 22.61 33.46 0.90
C TYR A 168 23.86 34.04 1.56
N GLU A 169 24.74 33.19 2.08
CA GLU A 169 25.98 33.62 2.75
C GLU A 169 26.92 34.32 1.76
N LYS A 170 27.09 33.79 0.55
CA LYS A 170 27.98 34.35 -0.47
C LYS A 170 27.54 35.74 -0.96
N ASN A 171 26.23 35.97 -1.06
CA ASN A 171 25.67 37.25 -1.52
C ASN A 171 25.67 38.34 -0.44
N HIS A 172 25.86 37.99 0.84
CA HIS A 172 25.99 38.96 1.95
C HIS A 172 27.43 39.43 2.18
N ASP A 173 28.43 38.58 1.92
CA ASP A 173 29.85 38.93 2.11
C ASP A 173 30.46 39.76 0.96
N SER A 174 29.70 40.06 -0.09
CA SER A 174 30.16 40.74 -1.31
C SER A 174 29.62 42.17 -1.50
N GLY A 175 29.00 42.75 -0.47
CA GLY A 175 28.58 44.17 -0.41
C GLY A 175 29.34 44.96 0.64
#